data_AF-A0A955C4N0-F1
#
_entry.id   AF-A0A955C4N0-F1
#
_cell.length_a   1.000
_cell.length_b   1.000
_cell.length_c   1.000
_cell.angle_alpha   90.00
_cell.angle_beta   90.00
_cell.angle_gamma   90.00
#
_symmetry.space_group_name_H-M   'P 1'
#
loop_
_entity.id
_entity.type
_entity.pdbx_description
1 polymer ?
#
loop_
_entity_poly.entity_id
_entity_poly.type
_entity_poly.pdbx_seq_one_letter_code
_entity_poly.pdbx_strand_id
1 'polypeptide(L)'
;YQNLVDFHIAKKADLTVAALRVSTEEATQFGVMQIDTDGRIQGFEEKPAEPKTIPGDDQHALASMGIYVFTARFLFEQLCRDATQPGSSHDFGKNIIPSIIDRQRVYAYPFRDENRKADAYWRDVGTLDAYYEANMDLVSVDPLLNLYDKHWPLRTYLPAFPPPKFVFNEPGEGARRGEALDSIVCQGTIISGGHVEKSILGPNTRVNSFAHVEGSILFEGVDIGRNARIRNAIIDKDVSIPQDIEIGYDHEHDRQRGFTISEGGVVVIAKADGVDHFAPPEKITAG
;
A
#
# COMPACT_ATOMS: atom_id res chain seq x y z
N TYR A 1 16.25 2.80 12.64
CA TYR A 1 17.23 1.75 12.29
C TYR A 1 18.34 1.51 13.33
N GLN A 2 18.50 2.33 14.38
CA GLN A 2 19.64 2.18 15.31
C GLN A 2 19.74 0.77 15.91
N ASN A 3 18.63 0.18 16.40
CA ASN A 3 18.61 -1.17 16.96
C ASN A 3 19.14 -2.25 15.99
N LEU A 4 18.80 -2.14 14.70
CA LEU A 4 19.28 -3.04 13.64
C LEU A 4 20.80 -2.87 13.43
N VAL A 5 21.31 -1.64 13.47
CA VAL A 5 22.74 -1.34 13.36
C VAL A 5 23.51 -1.84 14.59
N ASP A 6 22.98 -1.63 15.80
CA ASP A 6 23.61 -2.11 17.04
C ASP A 6 23.70 -3.64 17.08
N PHE A 7 22.65 -4.32 16.61
CA PHE A 7 22.66 -5.78 16.45
C PHE A 7 23.75 -6.24 15.46
N HIS A 8 23.86 -5.57 14.31
CA HIS A 8 24.88 -5.86 13.30
C HIS A 8 26.30 -5.75 13.90
N ILE A 9 26.56 -4.69 14.67
CA ILE A 9 27.84 -4.45 15.35
C ILE A 9 28.09 -5.52 16.43
N ALA A 10 27.10 -5.82 17.27
CA ALA A 10 27.22 -6.78 18.36
C ALA A 10 27.52 -8.21 17.86
N LYS A 11 26.86 -8.63 16.78
CA LYS A 11 27.13 -9.91 16.11
C LYS A 11 28.45 -9.91 15.32
N LYS A 12 29.07 -8.73 15.14
CA LYS A 12 30.18 -8.52 14.20
C LYS A 12 29.82 -9.09 12.83
N ALA A 13 28.59 -8.85 12.39
CA ALA A 13 28.07 -9.42 11.14
C ALA A 13 28.75 -8.75 9.92
N ASP A 14 28.86 -9.49 8.83
CA ASP A 14 29.28 -8.94 7.53
C ASP A 14 28.02 -8.42 6.78
N LEU A 15 26.87 -9.07 7.00
CA LEU A 15 25.53 -8.66 6.58
C LEU A 15 24.50 -8.98 7.67
N THR A 16 23.58 -8.05 7.90
CA THR A 16 22.34 -8.29 8.66
C THR A 16 21.12 -7.98 7.80
N VAL A 17 20.17 -8.91 7.73
CA VAL A 17 18.91 -8.77 6.98
C VAL A 17 17.76 -8.61 7.96
N ALA A 18 16.95 -7.56 7.82
CA ALA A 18 15.74 -7.41 8.62
C ALA A 18 14.68 -8.43 8.17
N ALA A 19 14.09 -9.12 9.14
CA ALA A 19 13.30 -10.31 8.93
C ALA A 19 11.91 -10.20 9.58
N LEU A 20 10.87 -10.57 8.85
CA LEU A 20 9.48 -10.57 9.30
C LEU A 20 8.95 -12.01 9.33
N ARG A 21 8.20 -12.35 10.37
CA ARG A 21 7.44 -13.61 10.42
C ARG A 21 6.13 -13.41 9.68
N VAL A 22 5.91 -14.16 8.61
CA VAL A 22 4.71 -14.10 7.77
C VAL A 22 4.12 -15.49 7.59
N SER A 23 2.86 -15.58 7.18
CA SER A 23 2.26 -16.86 6.81
C SER A 23 2.99 -17.47 5.60
N THR A 24 2.93 -18.79 5.43
CA THR A 24 3.52 -19.47 4.27
C THR A 24 2.87 -19.04 2.95
N GLU A 25 1.60 -18.65 2.96
CA GLU A 25 0.88 -18.13 1.79
C GLU A 25 1.49 -16.81 1.31
N GLU A 26 1.69 -15.86 2.24
CA GLU A 26 2.32 -14.56 1.96
C GLU A 26 3.80 -14.68 1.61
N ALA A 27 4.51 -15.65 2.21
CA ALA A 27 5.95 -15.87 2.05
C ALA A 27 6.40 -16.06 0.58
N THR A 28 5.50 -16.51 -0.29
CA THR A 28 5.77 -16.69 -1.74
C THR A 28 6.12 -15.38 -2.45
N GLN A 29 5.75 -14.23 -1.88
CA GLN A 29 6.03 -12.90 -2.44
C GLN A 29 7.38 -12.32 -1.97
N PHE A 30 8.07 -12.98 -1.03
CA PHE A 30 9.27 -12.48 -0.37
C PHE A 30 10.51 -13.35 -0.61
N GLY A 31 11.69 -12.81 -0.29
CA GLY A 31 12.88 -13.62 -0.05
C GLY A 31 12.78 -14.36 1.28
N VAL A 32 12.81 -15.69 1.27
CA VAL A 32 12.60 -16.53 2.46
C VAL A 32 13.95 -17.01 2.99
N MET A 33 14.15 -16.85 4.31
CA MET A 33 15.39 -17.17 5.01
C MET A 33 15.24 -18.41 5.87
N GLN A 34 16.23 -19.29 5.82
CA GLN A 34 16.46 -20.33 6.83
C GLN A 34 17.51 -19.83 7.81
N ILE A 35 17.24 -19.98 9.10
CA ILE A 35 18.15 -19.55 10.16
C ILE A 35 18.48 -20.71 11.11
N ASP A 36 19.66 -20.65 11.72
CA ASP A 36 20.00 -21.48 12.87
C ASP A 36 19.51 -20.87 14.20
N THR A 37 19.81 -21.56 15.30
CA THR A 37 19.44 -21.15 16.67
C THR A 37 20.05 -19.82 17.10
N ASP A 38 21.17 -19.40 16.50
CA ASP A 38 21.84 -18.13 16.80
C ASP A 38 21.39 -16.98 15.89
N GLY A 39 20.41 -17.27 15.00
CA GLY A 39 19.87 -16.35 14.01
C GLY A 39 20.77 -16.16 12.79
N ARG A 40 21.77 -17.02 12.59
CA ARG A 40 22.62 -16.98 11.38
C ARG A 40 21.81 -17.53 10.21
N ILE A 41 21.85 -16.83 9.08
CA ILE A 41 21.20 -17.28 7.87
C ILE A 41 22.00 -18.44 7.29
N GLN A 42 21.32 -19.55 7.01
CA GLN A 42 21.86 -20.77 6.39
C GLN A 42 21.35 -20.97 4.96
N GLY A 43 20.24 -20.32 4.60
CA GLY A 43 19.68 -20.38 3.25
C GLY A 43 18.83 -19.16 2.96
N PHE A 44 18.79 -18.76 1.70
CA PHE A 44 17.98 -17.65 1.21
C PHE A 44 17.43 -18.02 -0.17
N GLU A 45 16.12 -17.95 -0.33
CA GLU A 45 15.42 -18.26 -1.57
C GLU A 45 14.52 -17.09 -1.93
N GLU A 46 14.73 -16.49 -3.11
CA GLU A 46 13.94 -15.34 -3.56
C GLU A 46 12.61 -15.82 -4.17
N LYS A 47 11.48 -15.44 -3.55
CA LYS A 47 10.11 -15.74 -4.00
C LYS A 47 9.86 -17.23 -4.31
N PRO A 48 10.10 -18.13 -3.33
CA PRO A 48 9.93 -19.56 -3.54
C PRO A 48 8.44 -19.91 -3.66
N ALA A 49 8.12 -20.83 -4.59
CA ALA A 49 6.76 -21.37 -4.71
C ALA A 49 6.36 -22.22 -3.47
N GLU A 50 7.35 -22.85 -2.83
CA GLU A 50 7.18 -23.62 -1.59
C GLU A 50 8.11 -23.04 -0.51
N PRO A 51 7.66 -22.03 0.26
CA PRO A 51 8.47 -21.38 1.28
C PRO A 51 8.91 -22.34 2.38
N LYS A 52 10.21 -22.34 2.70
CA LYS A 52 10.72 -23.08 3.85
C LYS A 52 10.25 -22.41 5.15
N THR A 53 9.70 -23.20 6.05
CA THR A 53 9.13 -22.73 7.31
C THR A 53 10.18 -22.53 8.41
N ILE A 54 9.80 -21.79 9.45
CA ILE A 54 10.63 -21.60 10.63
C ILE A 54 10.73 -22.94 11.38
N PRO A 55 11.92 -23.36 11.85
CA PRO A 55 12.06 -24.58 12.63
C PRO A 55 11.12 -24.60 13.85
N GLY A 56 10.17 -25.55 13.88
CA GLY A 56 9.18 -25.69 14.95
C GLY A 56 7.85 -24.93 14.73
N ASP A 57 7.69 -24.25 13.59
CA ASP A 57 6.47 -23.52 13.22
C ASP A 57 6.19 -23.73 11.73
N ASP A 58 5.30 -24.68 11.43
CA ASP A 58 4.98 -25.11 10.07
C ASP A 58 4.03 -24.16 9.31
N GLN A 59 3.45 -23.18 10.01
CA GLN A 59 2.51 -22.21 9.42
C GLN A 59 3.20 -20.92 8.97
N HIS A 60 4.45 -20.69 9.38
CA HIS A 60 5.13 -19.43 9.14
C HIS A 60 6.52 -19.60 8.54
N ALA A 61 6.88 -18.63 7.72
CA ALA A 61 8.23 -18.48 7.18
C ALA A 61 8.86 -17.17 7.67
N LEU A 62 10.18 -17.11 7.57
CA LEU A 62 10.93 -15.90 7.88
C LEU A 62 11.25 -15.15 6.58
N ALA A 63 10.51 -14.08 6.31
CA ALA A 63 10.63 -13.27 5.10
C ALA A 63 11.62 -12.12 5.28
N SER A 64 12.38 -11.81 4.24
CA SER A 64 13.25 -10.65 4.14
C SER A 64 12.42 -9.41 3.82
N MET A 65 12.62 -8.35 4.59
CA MET A 65 11.95 -7.05 4.37
C MET A 65 12.64 -6.20 3.30
N GLY A 66 13.72 -6.69 2.68
CA GLY A 66 14.54 -5.90 1.74
C GLY A 66 15.39 -4.81 2.41
N ILE A 67 15.56 -4.88 3.74
CA ILE A 67 16.37 -3.92 4.51
C ILE A 67 17.65 -4.62 4.96
N TYR A 68 18.78 -4.10 4.51
CA TYR A 68 20.09 -4.70 4.72
C TYR A 68 21.03 -3.74 5.45
N VAL A 69 21.79 -4.26 6.42
CA VAL A 69 22.93 -3.55 7.01
C VAL A 69 24.20 -4.32 6.67
N PHE A 70 25.13 -3.60 6.04
CA PHE A 70 26.45 -4.13 5.68
C PHE A 70 27.54 -3.32 6.38
N THR A 71 28.67 -3.98 6.63
CA THR A 71 29.93 -3.25 6.77
C THR A 71 30.29 -2.63 5.41
N ALA A 72 30.48 -1.32 5.34
CA ALA A 72 30.62 -0.59 4.07
C ALA A 72 31.71 -1.15 3.14
N ARG A 73 32.90 -1.44 3.68
CA ARG A 73 34.00 -2.06 2.89
C ARG A 73 33.59 -3.41 2.31
N PHE A 74 32.93 -4.24 3.11
CA PHE A 74 32.48 -5.56 2.67
C PHE A 74 31.44 -5.46 1.54
N LEU A 75 30.50 -4.50 1.63
CA LEU A 75 29.54 -4.22 0.57
C LEU A 75 30.25 -3.85 -0.74
N PHE A 76 31.21 -2.91 -0.72
CA PHE A 76 31.94 -2.53 -1.93
C PHE A 76 32.66 -3.72 -2.57
N GLU A 77 33.31 -4.56 -1.76
CA GLU A 77 33.98 -5.76 -2.26
C GLU A 77 33.00 -6.74 -2.93
N GLN A 78 31.80 -6.95 -2.36
CA GLN A 78 30.80 -7.82 -2.98
C GLN A 78 30.23 -7.24 -4.27
N LEU A 79 29.94 -5.93 -4.30
CA LEU A 79 29.43 -5.27 -5.51
C LEU A 79 30.44 -5.31 -6.65
N CYS A 80 31.73 -5.07 -6.37
CA CYS A 80 32.78 -5.19 -7.40
C CYS A 80 32.93 -6.63 -7.91
N ARG A 81 32.81 -7.64 -7.04
CA ARG A 81 32.85 -9.05 -7.46
C ARG A 81 31.66 -9.38 -8.35
N ASP A 82 30.45 -9.05 -7.91
CA ASP A 82 29.20 -9.32 -8.64
C ASP A 82 29.19 -8.64 -10.02
N ALA A 83 29.65 -7.39 -10.11
CA ALA A 83 29.76 -6.66 -11.37
C ALA A 83 30.67 -7.34 -12.41
N THR A 84 31.57 -8.24 -11.98
CA THR A 84 32.47 -9.00 -12.86
C THR A 84 32.00 -10.43 -13.13
N GLN A 85 30.87 -10.88 -12.57
CA GLN A 85 30.35 -12.23 -12.79
C GLN A 85 29.46 -12.29 -14.05
N PRO A 86 29.88 -13.03 -15.09
CA PRO A 86 29.02 -13.26 -16.25
C PRO A 86 27.78 -14.08 -15.84
N GLY A 87 26.59 -13.56 -16.13
CA GLY A 87 25.32 -14.23 -15.81
C GLY A 87 24.71 -13.85 -14.46
N SER A 88 25.31 -12.93 -13.70
CA SER A 88 24.63 -12.32 -12.56
C SER A 88 23.42 -11.50 -13.05
N SER A 89 22.35 -11.48 -12.25
CA SER A 89 21.22 -10.56 -12.45
C SER A 89 21.43 -9.22 -11.74
N HIS A 90 22.58 -9.04 -11.09
CA HIS A 90 22.95 -7.85 -10.32
C HIS A 90 21.93 -7.48 -9.24
N ASP A 91 21.44 -8.50 -8.54
CA ASP A 91 20.41 -8.39 -7.52
C ASP A 91 20.89 -8.90 -6.15
N PHE A 92 20.45 -8.24 -5.08
CA PHE A 92 20.85 -8.62 -3.72
C PHE A 92 20.30 -10.00 -3.33
N GLY A 93 19.02 -10.26 -3.54
CA GLY A 93 18.35 -11.50 -3.13
C GLY A 93 18.71 -12.70 -4.03
N LYS A 94 18.92 -12.48 -5.32
CA LYS A 94 19.24 -13.55 -6.29
C LYS A 94 20.72 -13.87 -6.40
N ASN A 95 21.61 -12.90 -6.18
CA ASN A 95 23.05 -13.07 -6.43
C ASN A 95 23.90 -12.81 -5.19
N ILE A 96 23.87 -11.60 -4.64
CA ILE A 96 24.83 -11.19 -3.60
C ILE A 96 24.63 -12.03 -2.32
N ILE A 97 23.41 -12.06 -1.77
CA ILE A 97 23.11 -12.74 -0.51
C ILE A 97 23.37 -14.25 -0.61
N PRO A 98 22.84 -14.98 -1.61
CA PRO A 98 23.15 -16.40 -1.78
C PRO A 98 24.65 -16.70 -1.91
N SER A 99 25.42 -15.82 -2.58
CA SER A 99 26.86 -16.06 -2.79
C SER A 99 27.73 -15.96 -1.52
N ILE A 100 27.23 -15.32 -0.45
CA ILE A 100 28.01 -15.04 0.76
C ILE A 100 27.57 -15.81 1.99
N ILE A 101 26.35 -16.37 2.02
CA ILE A 101 25.75 -17.00 3.22
C ILE A 101 26.64 -18.08 3.84
N ASP A 102 27.23 -18.95 3.00
CA ASP A 102 28.06 -20.06 3.49
C ASP A 102 29.40 -19.62 4.10
N ARG A 103 29.90 -18.43 3.71
CA ARG A 103 31.28 -18.00 3.98
C ARG A 103 31.38 -16.83 4.93
N GLN A 104 30.33 -16.03 5.03
CA GLN A 104 30.33 -14.74 5.72
C GLN A 104 29.34 -14.77 6.88
N ARG A 105 29.50 -13.85 7.84
CA ARG A 105 28.63 -13.75 9.01
C ARG A 105 27.35 -13.02 8.63
N VAL A 106 26.41 -13.77 8.06
CA VAL A 106 25.09 -13.27 7.67
C VAL A 106 24.06 -13.61 8.75
N TYR A 107 23.37 -12.60 9.27
CA TYR A 107 22.40 -12.77 10.35
C TYR A 107 21.03 -12.19 10.00
N ALA A 108 19.96 -12.86 10.45
CA ALA A 108 18.63 -12.31 10.44
C ALA A 108 18.40 -11.47 11.71
N TYR A 109 17.89 -10.25 11.53
CA TYR A 109 17.40 -9.41 12.60
C TYR A 109 15.88 -9.50 12.64
N PRO A 110 15.27 -10.07 13.69
CA PRO A 110 13.82 -10.13 13.79
C PRO A 110 13.27 -8.72 13.95
N PHE A 111 12.43 -8.30 13.00
CA PHE A 111 11.69 -7.07 13.10
C PHE A 111 10.81 -7.11 14.35
N ARG A 112 10.90 -6.05 15.13
CA ARG A 112 10.05 -5.82 16.29
C ARG A 112 9.33 -4.54 16.01
N ASP A 113 8.02 -4.61 16.04
CA ASP A 113 7.23 -3.41 15.87
C ASP A 113 7.25 -2.58 17.15
N GLU A 114 7.55 -1.30 16.97
CA GLU A 114 7.50 -0.29 18.02
C GLU A 114 6.15 0.44 18.02
N ASN A 115 5.34 0.22 16.97
CA ASN A 115 3.93 0.54 16.98
C ASN A 115 3.31 -0.26 18.13
N ARG A 116 2.67 0.43 19.06
CA ARG A 116 2.19 -0.13 20.34
C ARG A 116 0.92 -0.98 20.15
N LYS A 117 0.95 -1.85 19.14
CA LYS A 117 -0.10 -2.74 18.67
C LYS A 117 0.34 -4.19 18.85
N ALA A 118 -0.61 -5.12 18.70
CA ALA A 118 -0.36 -6.55 18.91
C ALA A 118 0.54 -7.15 17.82
N ASP A 119 0.38 -6.69 16.58
CA ASP A 119 1.06 -7.22 15.41
C ASP A 119 1.96 -6.18 14.76
N ALA A 120 2.99 -6.67 14.08
CA ALA A 120 3.93 -5.83 13.36
C ALA A 120 3.32 -5.22 12.09
N TYR A 121 3.33 -3.89 11.98
CA TYR A 121 2.85 -3.20 10.79
C TYR A 121 3.93 -3.20 9.70
N TRP A 122 3.73 -4.07 8.70
CA TRP A 122 4.49 -4.09 7.47
C TRP A 122 3.57 -4.49 6.32
N ARG A 123 3.63 -3.78 5.20
CA ARG A 123 2.78 -3.98 4.01
C ARG A 123 3.63 -3.81 2.75
N ASP A 124 3.64 -4.81 1.85
CA ASP A 124 4.38 -4.76 0.58
C ASP A 124 3.66 -3.99 -0.53
N VAL A 125 2.35 -3.76 -0.36
CA VAL A 125 1.51 -2.98 -1.29
C VAL A 125 1.74 -3.33 -2.78
N GLY A 126 1.97 -4.63 -3.05
CA GLY A 126 2.32 -5.13 -4.39
C GLY A 126 1.14 -5.34 -5.33
N THR A 127 -0.09 -5.31 -4.81
CA THR A 127 -1.34 -5.45 -5.57
C THR A 127 -2.27 -4.27 -5.30
N LEU A 128 -3.25 -4.04 -6.18
CA LEU A 128 -4.28 -3.02 -6.00
C LEU A 128 -5.10 -3.25 -4.73
N ASP A 129 -5.46 -4.51 -4.44
CA ASP A 129 -6.17 -4.88 -3.23
C ASP A 129 -5.32 -4.61 -1.98
N ALA A 130 -4.04 -4.99 -1.98
CA ALA A 130 -3.14 -4.70 -0.86
C ALA A 130 -2.95 -3.19 -0.64
N TYR A 131 -2.90 -2.40 -1.73
CA TYR A 131 -2.87 -0.94 -1.65
C TYR A 131 -4.15 -0.39 -1.02
N TYR A 132 -5.30 -0.84 -1.51
CA TYR A 132 -6.60 -0.41 -1.04
C TYR A 132 -6.78 -0.74 0.45
N GLU A 133 -6.59 -2.00 0.84
CA GLU A 133 -6.74 -2.45 2.23
C GLU A 133 -5.80 -1.73 3.19
N ALA A 134 -4.53 -1.52 2.80
CA ALA A 134 -3.57 -0.80 3.65
C ALA A 134 -3.96 0.67 3.89
N ASN A 135 -4.64 1.30 2.93
CA ASN A 135 -5.18 2.65 3.09
C ASN A 135 -6.48 2.62 3.89
N MET A 136 -7.41 1.70 3.59
CA MET A 136 -8.70 1.59 4.24
C MET A 136 -8.61 1.21 5.73
N ASP A 137 -7.53 0.52 6.14
CA ASP A 137 -7.19 0.32 7.55
C ASP A 137 -7.14 1.65 8.33
N LEU A 138 -6.63 2.72 7.71
CA LEU A 138 -6.43 4.04 8.35
C LEU A 138 -7.72 4.73 8.77
N VAL A 139 -8.84 4.41 8.11
CA VAL A 139 -10.16 5.00 8.43
C VAL A 139 -10.96 4.15 9.41
N SER A 140 -10.43 2.99 9.80
CA SER A 140 -11.03 2.18 10.86
C SER A 140 -10.92 2.88 12.23
N VAL A 141 -11.76 2.45 13.18
CA VAL A 141 -11.76 3.00 14.54
C VAL A 141 -10.43 2.79 15.26
N ASP A 142 -9.77 1.66 15.00
CA ASP A 142 -8.48 1.32 15.58
C ASP A 142 -7.51 0.81 14.50
N PRO A 143 -6.88 1.73 13.72
CA PRO A 143 -6.01 1.35 12.62
C PRO A 143 -4.77 0.60 13.12
N LEU A 144 -4.31 -0.36 12.32
CA LEU A 144 -3.06 -1.05 12.60
C LEU A 144 -1.89 -0.07 12.52
N LEU A 145 -1.86 0.84 11.54
CA LEU A 145 -0.87 1.93 11.48
C LEU A 145 -1.33 3.19 12.21
N ASN A 146 -0.62 3.56 13.28
CA ASN A 146 -0.91 4.79 14.01
C ASN A 146 -0.22 6.03 13.41
N LEU A 147 -0.91 6.73 12.50
CA LEU A 147 -0.44 8.00 11.93
C LEU A 147 -0.35 9.16 12.95
N TYR A 148 -0.91 8.99 14.16
CA TYR A 148 -0.94 10.00 15.21
C TYR A 148 0.17 9.84 16.25
N ASP A 149 1.13 8.92 16.03
CA ASP A 149 2.27 8.78 16.93
C ASP A 149 3.25 9.96 16.80
N LYS A 150 3.39 10.72 17.90
CA LYS A 150 4.28 11.87 17.99
C LYS A 150 5.73 11.49 18.30
N HIS A 151 5.98 10.26 18.75
CA HIS A 151 7.33 9.76 19.02
C HIS A 151 8.03 9.29 17.75
N TRP A 152 7.25 8.87 16.74
CA TRP A 152 7.75 8.43 15.45
C TRP A 152 7.02 9.13 14.29
N PRO A 153 7.20 10.46 14.12
CA PRO A 153 6.47 11.23 13.13
C PRO A 153 6.89 10.88 11.70
N LEU A 154 5.91 10.78 10.80
CA LEU A 154 6.16 10.66 9.37
C LEU A 154 6.35 12.05 8.75
N ARG A 155 7.51 12.27 8.13
CA ARG A 155 7.79 13.51 7.40
C ARG A 155 7.35 13.36 5.95
N THR A 156 6.56 14.31 5.47
CA THR A 156 6.17 14.41 4.05
C THR A 156 6.09 15.89 3.62
N TYR A 157 5.88 16.13 2.34
CA TYR A 157 5.50 17.44 1.83
C TYR A 157 4.06 17.76 2.22
N LEU A 158 3.84 18.91 2.85
CA LEU A 158 2.51 19.41 3.18
C LEU A 158 2.20 20.61 2.29
N PRO A 159 1.38 20.46 1.24
CA PRO A 159 0.95 21.58 0.40
C PRO A 159 0.14 22.59 1.21
N ALA A 160 0.27 23.87 0.87
CA ALA A 160 -0.38 24.99 1.57
C ALA A 160 -1.86 25.16 1.17
N PHE A 161 -2.68 24.13 1.36
CA PHE A 161 -4.12 24.19 1.11
C PHE A 161 -4.89 24.72 2.34
N PRO A 162 -6.10 25.30 2.15
CA PRO A 162 -6.94 25.70 3.27
C PRO A 162 -7.47 24.50 4.06
N PRO A 163 -8.02 24.69 5.28
CA PRO A 163 -8.71 23.63 5.99
C PRO A 163 -9.86 23.03 5.17
N PRO A 164 -10.21 21.75 5.38
CA PRO A 164 -11.35 21.13 4.70
C PRO A 164 -12.66 21.84 5.06
N LYS A 165 -13.55 21.97 4.07
CA LYS A 165 -14.80 22.71 4.17
C LYS A 165 -16.00 21.80 3.92
N PHE A 166 -16.93 21.82 4.86
CA PHE A 166 -18.20 21.09 4.79
C PHE A 166 -19.33 22.11 4.75
N VAL A 167 -20.23 21.99 3.78
CA VAL A 167 -21.34 22.94 3.61
C VAL A 167 -22.65 22.21 3.32
N PHE A 168 -23.75 22.92 3.61
CA PHE A 168 -25.14 22.45 3.62
C PHE A 168 -25.47 21.55 4.81
N ASN A 169 -26.65 21.77 5.38
CA ASN A 169 -27.22 21.02 6.50
C ASN A 169 -28.75 21.19 6.47
N GLU A 170 -29.34 20.92 5.31
CA GLU A 170 -30.78 20.99 5.15
C GLU A 170 -31.45 19.83 5.93
N PRO A 171 -32.56 20.07 6.63
CA PRO A 171 -33.29 19.01 7.32
C PRO A 171 -34.20 18.23 6.36
N GLY A 172 -34.37 16.93 6.61
CA GLY A 172 -35.30 16.06 5.86
C GLY A 172 -34.62 14.92 5.12
N GLU A 173 -35.40 13.93 4.68
CA GLU A 173 -34.91 12.86 3.82
C GLU A 173 -34.56 13.42 2.43
N GLY A 174 -33.42 12.99 1.88
CA GLY A 174 -32.90 13.51 0.61
C GLY A 174 -32.36 14.95 0.69
N ALA A 175 -32.23 15.51 1.90
CA ALA A 175 -31.75 16.85 2.09
C ALA A 175 -30.25 16.97 1.83
N ARG A 176 -29.83 18.13 1.34
CA ARG A 176 -28.44 18.41 1.03
C ARG A 176 -27.64 18.61 2.32
N ARG A 177 -26.73 17.69 2.61
CA ARG A 177 -25.82 17.76 3.77
C ARG A 177 -24.41 17.37 3.35
N GLY A 178 -23.44 18.21 3.71
CA GLY A 178 -22.02 17.89 3.50
C GLY A 178 -21.43 17.24 4.74
N GLU A 179 -21.11 15.96 4.68
CA GLU A 179 -20.57 15.21 5.82
C GLU A 179 -19.59 14.10 5.41
N ALA A 180 -18.74 13.70 6.34
CA ALA A 180 -17.85 12.54 6.22
C ALA A 180 -17.87 11.72 7.52
N LEU A 181 -18.10 10.41 7.40
CA LEU A 181 -18.19 9.46 8.51
C LEU A 181 -17.11 8.40 8.36
N ASP A 182 -16.43 8.03 9.45
CA ASP A 182 -15.34 7.06 9.46
C ASP A 182 -14.37 7.30 8.29
N SER A 183 -13.89 8.54 8.12
CA SER A 183 -13.19 8.98 6.91
C SER A 183 -12.07 9.95 7.25
N ILE A 184 -11.02 9.96 6.41
CA ILE A 184 -9.94 10.96 6.48
C ILE A 184 -10.14 11.98 5.37
N VAL A 185 -10.17 13.27 5.74
CA VAL A 185 -10.37 14.38 4.80
C VAL A 185 -9.16 15.31 4.83
N CYS A 186 -8.42 15.35 3.72
CA CYS A 186 -7.22 16.18 3.59
C CYS A 186 -7.56 17.66 3.33
N GLN A 187 -6.53 18.50 3.41
CA GLN A 187 -6.63 19.95 3.21
C GLN A 187 -7.09 20.31 1.79
N GLY A 188 -7.78 21.43 1.65
CA GLY A 188 -8.33 21.92 0.37
C GLY A 188 -9.65 21.26 -0.02
N THR A 189 -10.03 20.16 0.64
CA THR A 189 -11.22 19.40 0.27
C THR A 189 -12.51 20.14 0.58
N ILE A 190 -13.46 20.12 -0.36
CA ILE A 190 -14.80 20.71 -0.20
C ILE A 190 -15.86 19.63 -0.37
N ILE A 191 -16.57 19.30 0.71
CA ILE A 191 -17.75 18.45 0.67
C ILE A 191 -18.99 19.35 0.66
N SER A 192 -19.57 19.50 -0.55
CA SER A 192 -20.60 20.45 -0.89
C SER A 192 -21.97 19.78 -1.01
N GLY A 193 -22.48 19.23 0.10
CA GLY A 193 -23.79 18.59 0.13
C GLY A 193 -23.79 17.14 -0.34
N GLY A 194 -22.63 16.49 -0.37
CA GLY A 194 -22.48 15.05 -0.61
C GLY A 194 -22.18 14.30 0.68
N HIS A 195 -22.39 12.98 0.65
CA HIS A 195 -22.19 12.06 1.75
C HIS A 195 -20.95 11.20 1.49
N VAL A 196 -20.05 11.15 2.47
CA VAL A 196 -18.81 10.37 2.41
C VAL A 196 -18.77 9.42 3.60
N GLU A 197 -18.52 8.14 3.36
CA GLU A 197 -18.37 7.12 4.40
C GLU A 197 -17.15 6.24 4.11
N LYS A 198 -16.39 5.85 5.15
CA LYS A 198 -15.29 4.88 5.04
C LYS A 198 -14.38 5.21 3.86
N SER A 199 -13.88 6.45 3.78
CA SER A 199 -13.16 6.92 2.60
C SER A 199 -11.99 7.84 2.95
N ILE A 200 -11.02 7.89 2.06
CA ILE A 200 -9.87 8.80 2.15
C ILE A 200 -9.97 9.81 1.02
N LEU A 201 -10.11 11.08 1.38
CA LEU A 201 -10.16 12.18 0.44
C LEU A 201 -8.82 12.88 0.44
N GLY A 202 -8.10 12.78 -0.66
CA GLY A 202 -6.85 13.47 -0.93
C GLY A 202 -6.99 14.99 -0.91
N PRO A 203 -5.86 15.72 -1.02
CA PRO A 203 -5.90 17.17 -1.00
C PRO A 203 -6.71 17.76 -2.15
N ASN A 204 -7.32 18.93 -1.95
CA ASN A 204 -8.01 19.67 -3.02
C ASN A 204 -9.12 18.87 -3.75
N THR A 205 -9.71 17.86 -3.11
CA THR A 205 -10.82 17.08 -3.65
C THR A 205 -12.15 17.84 -3.52
N ARG A 206 -13.09 17.60 -4.42
CA ARG A 206 -14.44 18.16 -4.35
C ARG A 206 -15.49 17.06 -4.44
N VAL A 207 -16.46 17.10 -3.52
CA VAL A 207 -17.64 16.23 -3.54
C VAL A 207 -18.87 17.11 -3.66
N ASN A 208 -19.58 17.03 -4.79
CA ASN A 208 -20.73 17.90 -5.06
C ASN A 208 -22.04 17.34 -4.46
N SER A 209 -23.11 18.13 -4.61
CA SER A 209 -24.41 17.83 -3.99
C SER A 209 -24.92 16.45 -4.36
N PHE A 210 -25.48 15.76 -3.36
CA PHE A 210 -26.15 14.46 -3.51
C PHE A 210 -25.23 13.33 -3.98
N ALA A 211 -23.93 13.60 -4.14
CA ALA A 211 -22.96 12.55 -4.41
C ALA A 211 -22.81 11.65 -3.17
N HIS A 212 -22.58 10.37 -3.41
CA HIS A 212 -22.31 9.37 -2.38
C HIS A 212 -20.98 8.69 -2.65
N VAL A 213 -20.06 8.73 -1.70
CA VAL A 213 -18.73 8.10 -1.79
C VAL A 213 -18.56 7.16 -0.60
N GLU A 214 -18.43 5.86 -0.86
CA GLU A 214 -18.32 4.81 0.15
C GLU A 214 -17.08 3.96 -0.14
N GLY A 215 -16.28 3.62 0.88
CA GLY A 215 -15.18 2.67 0.70
C GLY A 215 -14.21 3.10 -0.40
N SER A 216 -13.81 4.37 -0.47
CA SER A 216 -13.08 4.86 -1.65
C SER A 216 -11.90 5.74 -1.30
N ILE A 217 -10.88 5.68 -2.16
CA ILE A 217 -9.67 6.48 -2.08
C ILE A 217 -9.67 7.46 -3.24
N LEU A 218 -9.84 8.75 -2.93
CA LEU A 218 -9.79 9.82 -3.91
C LEU A 218 -8.44 10.52 -3.84
N PHE A 219 -7.70 10.56 -4.95
CA PHE A 219 -6.41 11.27 -4.98
C PHE A 219 -6.61 12.78 -5.08
N GLU A 220 -5.49 13.50 -5.08
CA GLU A 220 -5.47 14.96 -5.14
C GLU A 220 -6.27 15.49 -6.34
N GLY A 221 -7.09 16.52 -6.12
CA GLY A 221 -7.78 17.24 -7.19
C GLY A 221 -8.99 16.53 -7.80
N VAL A 222 -9.38 15.36 -7.29
CA VAL A 222 -10.57 14.65 -7.79
C VAL A 222 -11.84 15.49 -7.59
N ASP A 223 -12.70 15.57 -8.61
CA ASP A 223 -14.00 16.25 -8.54
C ASP A 223 -15.13 15.24 -8.80
N ILE A 224 -15.98 15.02 -7.79
CA ILE A 224 -17.12 14.10 -7.86
C ILE A 224 -18.38 14.89 -8.19
N GLY A 225 -18.94 14.65 -9.39
CA GLY A 225 -20.15 15.27 -9.90
C GLY A 225 -21.38 15.07 -9.02
N ARG A 226 -22.40 15.90 -9.22
CA ARG A 226 -23.68 15.79 -8.51
C ARG A 226 -24.34 14.43 -8.74
N ASN A 227 -25.00 13.91 -7.71
CA ASN A 227 -25.68 12.60 -7.72
C ASN A 227 -24.79 11.39 -8.07
N ALA A 228 -23.46 11.56 -8.26
CA ALA A 228 -22.58 10.46 -8.57
C ALA A 228 -22.49 9.51 -7.36
N ARG A 229 -22.42 8.21 -7.61
CA ARG A 229 -22.33 7.17 -6.58
C ARG A 229 -21.08 6.35 -6.78
N ILE A 230 -20.16 6.39 -5.83
CA ILE A 230 -18.86 5.73 -5.91
C ILE A 230 -18.76 4.75 -4.76
N ARG A 231 -18.37 3.51 -5.07
CA ARG A 231 -18.16 2.46 -4.08
C ARG A 231 -16.89 1.67 -4.39
N ASN A 232 -16.10 1.34 -3.37
CA ASN A 232 -14.95 0.43 -3.48
C ASN A 232 -14.01 0.83 -4.64
N ALA A 233 -13.60 2.09 -4.69
CA ALA A 233 -12.85 2.62 -5.82
C ALA A 233 -11.57 3.37 -5.42
N ILE A 234 -10.57 3.30 -6.29
CA ILE A 234 -9.38 4.17 -6.29
C ILE A 234 -9.48 5.11 -7.49
N ILE A 235 -9.56 6.40 -7.22
CA ILE A 235 -9.69 7.43 -8.26
C ILE A 235 -8.42 8.27 -8.26
N ASP A 236 -7.67 8.22 -9.37
CA ASP A 236 -6.38 8.90 -9.55
C ASP A 236 -6.54 10.44 -9.66
N LYS A 237 -5.42 11.14 -9.60
CA LYS A 237 -5.32 12.60 -9.45
C LYS A 237 -6.05 13.33 -10.57
N ASP A 238 -6.69 14.43 -10.22
CA ASP A 238 -7.38 15.36 -11.14
C ASP A 238 -8.52 14.74 -11.97
N VAL A 239 -8.95 13.51 -11.65
CA VAL A 239 -10.09 12.88 -12.33
C VAL A 239 -11.37 13.61 -11.96
N SER A 240 -12.15 13.98 -12.98
CA SER A 240 -13.47 14.60 -12.82
C SER A 240 -14.55 13.59 -13.18
N ILE A 241 -15.26 13.10 -12.17
CA ILE A 241 -16.39 12.19 -12.37
C ILE A 241 -17.63 13.01 -12.75
N PRO A 242 -18.28 12.72 -13.89
CA PRO A 242 -19.49 13.43 -14.30
C PRO A 242 -20.67 13.24 -13.33
N GLN A 243 -21.71 14.05 -13.53
CA GLN A 243 -22.95 13.92 -12.77
C GLN A 243 -23.64 12.59 -13.09
N ASP A 244 -24.36 12.05 -12.11
CA ASP A 244 -25.20 10.85 -12.23
C ASP A 244 -24.44 9.57 -12.62
N ILE A 245 -23.11 9.54 -12.47
CA ILE A 245 -22.29 8.34 -12.73
C ILE A 245 -22.27 7.43 -11.50
N GLU A 246 -22.49 6.14 -11.72
CA GLU A 246 -22.28 5.08 -10.73
C GLU A 246 -21.00 4.29 -11.03
N ILE A 247 -20.17 4.04 -10.02
CA ILE A 247 -18.92 3.25 -10.08
C ILE A 247 -18.91 2.26 -8.90
N GLY A 248 -18.53 1.01 -9.15
CA GLY A 248 -18.43 -0.04 -8.13
C GLY A 248 -19.76 -0.70 -7.76
N TYR A 249 -20.81 -0.46 -8.55
CA TYR A 249 -22.13 -1.08 -8.39
C TYR A 249 -22.39 -2.17 -9.43
N ASP A 250 -21.82 -2.03 -10.64
CA ASP A 250 -21.90 -3.01 -11.72
C ASP A 250 -20.51 -3.18 -12.35
N HIS A 251 -19.80 -4.22 -11.92
CA HIS A 251 -18.45 -4.51 -12.41
C HIS A 251 -18.41 -4.86 -13.90
N GLU A 252 -19.50 -5.35 -14.49
CA GLU A 252 -19.52 -5.62 -15.92
C GLU A 252 -19.58 -4.31 -16.71
N HIS A 253 -20.45 -3.40 -16.27
CA HIS A 253 -20.53 -2.06 -16.84
C HIS A 253 -19.23 -1.26 -16.64
N ASP A 254 -18.62 -1.34 -15.45
CA ASP A 254 -17.34 -0.69 -15.18
C ASP A 254 -16.20 -1.24 -16.05
N ARG A 255 -16.19 -2.55 -16.33
CA ARG A 255 -15.24 -3.14 -17.31
C ARG A 255 -15.53 -2.68 -18.74
N GLN A 256 -16.80 -2.55 -19.14
CA GLN A 256 -17.18 -2.06 -20.47
C GLN A 256 -16.73 -0.61 -20.70
N ARG A 257 -16.71 0.20 -19.63
CA ARG A 257 -16.10 1.53 -19.65
C ARG A 257 -14.58 1.50 -19.75
N GLY A 258 -13.95 0.34 -19.61
CA GLY A 258 -12.49 0.17 -19.69
C GLY A 258 -11.76 0.38 -18.37
N PHE A 259 -12.49 0.44 -17.23
CA PHE A 259 -11.85 0.57 -15.93
C PHE A 259 -11.16 -0.73 -15.51
N THR A 260 -10.07 -0.58 -14.77
CA THR A 260 -9.38 -1.71 -14.16
C THR A 260 -10.16 -2.14 -12.91
N ILE A 261 -10.36 -3.44 -12.72
CA ILE A 261 -10.97 -3.98 -11.50
C ILE A 261 -10.01 -5.01 -10.91
N SER A 262 -9.65 -4.83 -9.64
CA SER A 262 -8.79 -5.76 -8.92
C SER A 262 -9.48 -7.11 -8.67
N GLU A 263 -8.73 -8.10 -8.18
CA GLU A 263 -9.30 -9.41 -7.84
C GLU A 263 -10.30 -9.32 -6.68
N GLY A 264 -10.04 -8.44 -5.71
CA GLY A 264 -10.96 -8.12 -4.61
C GLY A 264 -12.15 -7.23 -5.00
N GLY A 265 -12.24 -6.80 -6.27
CA GLY A 265 -13.37 -6.02 -6.78
C GLY A 265 -13.25 -4.51 -6.58
N VAL A 266 -12.05 -3.99 -6.33
CA VAL A 266 -11.78 -2.55 -6.25
C VAL A 266 -11.67 -1.99 -7.67
N VAL A 267 -12.49 -0.98 -7.99
CA VAL A 267 -12.47 -0.31 -9.29
C VAL A 267 -11.39 0.78 -9.30
N VAL A 268 -10.56 0.83 -10.33
CA VAL A 268 -9.49 1.82 -10.48
C VAL A 268 -9.74 2.67 -11.71
N ILE A 269 -9.75 3.98 -11.50
CA ILE A 269 -9.88 5.00 -12.55
C ILE A 269 -8.58 5.78 -12.61
N ALA A 270 -7.82 5.58 -13.68
CA ALA A 270 -6.55 6.23 -13.91
C ALA A 270 -6.76 7.65 -14.44
N LYS A 271 -5.78 8.54 -14.25
CA LYS A 271 -5.81 9.89 -14.84
C LYS A 271 -5.94 9.89 -16.37
N ALA A 272 -5.46 8.83 -17.02
CA ALA A 272 -5.56 8.66 -18.47
C ALA A 272 -6.96 8.27 -18.94
N ASP A 273 -7.82 7.79 -18.03
CA ASP A 273 -9.20 7.43 -18.32
C ASP A 273 -9.99 8.74 -18.43
N GLY A 274 -9.95 9.32 -19.64
CA GLY A 274 -10.58 10.59 -19.95
C GLY A 274 -12.11 10.54 -19.86
N VAL A 275 -12.75 11.67 -20.19
CA VAL A 275 -14.21 11.81 -20.12
C VAL A 275 -14.95 10.78 -21.00
N ASP A 276 -14.31 10.30 -22.06
CA ASP A 276 -14.87 9.36 -23.03
C ASP A 276 -15.28 8.02 -22.38
N HIS A 277 -14.60 7.61 -21.30
CA HIS A 277 -14.94 6.39 -20.56
C HIS A 277 -16.26 6.49 -19.79
N PHE A 278 -16.79 7.70 -19.63
CA PHE A 278 -18.08 7.94 -18.98
C PHE A 278 -19.21 8.16 -19.99
N ALA A 279 -18.91 8.14 -21.30
CA ALA A 279 -19.92 8.27 -22.33
C ALA A 279 -20.83 7.02 -22.37
N PRO A 280 -22.14 7.18 -22.61
CA PRO A 280 -23.01 6.03 -22.87
C PRO A 280 -22.53 5.30 -24.14
N PRO A 281 -22.64 3.97 -24.20
CA PRO A 281 -22.27 3.22 -25.41
C PRO A 281 -23.05 3.77 -26.60
N GLU A 282 -22.36 4.09 -27.70
CA GLU A 282 -23.00 4.54 -28.93
C GLU A 282 -24.08 3.53 -29.30
N LYS A 283 -25.35 3.97 -29.32
CA LYS A 283 -26.41 3.18 -29.92
C LYS A 283 -26.04 3.02 -31.39
N ILE A 284 -25.61 1.82 -31.77
CA ILE A 284 -25.55 1.42 -33.18
C ILE A 284 -26.96 1.57 -33.71
N THR A 285 -27.27 2.72 -34.32
CA THR A 285 -28.46 2.88 -35.14
C THR A 285 -28.24 2.02 -36.37
N ALA A 286 -28.81 0.82 -36.35
CA ALA A 286 -28.97 0.01 -37.54
C ALA A 286 -29.81 0.82 -38.55
N GLY A 287 -29.15 1.28 -39.60
CA GLY A 287 -29.78 1.78 -40.83
C GLY A 287 -29.99 0.64 -41.82
#